data_AF-A0AAN8YGM3-F1
#
_entry.id   AF-A0AAN8YGM3-F1
#
_cell.length_a   1.000
_cell.length_b   1.000
_cell.length_c   1.000
_cell.angle_alpha   90.00
_cell.angle_beta   90.00
_cell.angle_gamma   90.00
#
_symmetry.space_group_name_H-M   'P 1'
#
loop_
_entity.id
_entity.type
_entity.pdbx_description
1 polymer ?
#
loop_
_entity_poly.entity_id
_entity_poly.type
_entity_poly.pdbx_seq_one_letter_code
_entity_poly.pdbx_strand_id
1 'polypeptide(L)'
;MAEVVLIGADIQEVIGSAIAIKIRSQWVIPLWGGVLITASHCFIFLFLENYGVRKLEAFFAVLISTMALSFAWMFAETRPSSKELIIGQNQAFTYSAQRQFKRLLELSPHNVFLYSALVQSRKLDPKKKDKV
;
A
#
# COMPACT_ATOMS: atom_id res chain seq x y z
N MET A 1 13.79 2.76 17.13
CA MET A 1 12.48 2.06 17.02
C MET A 1 11.81 2.29 15.67
N ALA A 2 11.68 3.53 15.18
CA ALA A 2 11.06 3.81 13.87
C ALA A 2 11.79 3.17 12.66
N GLU A 3 13.12 3.13 12.68
CA GLU A 3 13.93 2.52 11.62
C GLU A 3 13.66 1.01 11.46
N VAL A 4 13.51 0.27 12.57
CA VAL A 4 13.17 -1.16 12.56
C VAL A 4 11.78 -1.39 11.94
N VAL A 5 10.83 -0.48 12.18
CA VAL A 5 9.49 -0.54 11.60
C VAL A 5 9.53 -0.28 10.09
N LEU A 6 10.37 0.67 9.65
CA LEU A 6 10.55 0.96 8.23
C LEU A 6 11.19 -0.22 7.50
N ILE A 7 12.25 -0.80 8.08
CA ILE A 7 12.91 -2.00 7.55
C ILE A 7 11.92 -3.18 7.51
N GLY A 8 11.09 -3.34 8.53
CA GLY A 8 10.06 -4.39 8.56
C GLY A 8 9.01 -4.24 7.45
N ALA A 9 8.58 -3.02 7.14
CA ALA A 9 7.66 -2.75 6.05
C ALA A 9 8.29 -3.05 4.68
N ASP A 10 9.55 -2.65 4.47
CA ASP A 10 10.29 -2.91 3.23
C ASP A 10 10.50 -4.42 3.00
N ILE A 11 10.85 -5.16 4.06
CA ILE A 11 10.96 -6.63 4.01
C ILE A 11 9.63 -7.27 3.58
N GLN A 12 8.50 -6.79 4.11
CA GLN A 12 7.18 -7.30 3.74
C GLN A 12 6.86 -7.05 2.25
N GLU A 13 7.22 -5.86 1.73
CA GLU A 13 7.03 -5.51 0.32
C GLU A 13 7.89 -6.37 -0.62
N VAL A 14 9.16 -6.58 -0.25
CA VAL A 14 10.10 -7.42 -1.00
C VAL A 14 9.64 -8.87 -1.07
N ILE A 15 9.23 -9.44 0.07
CA ILE A 15 8.75 -10.83 0.15
C ILE A 15 7.43 -10.99 -0.62
N GLY A 16 6.49 -10.06 -0.45
CA GLY A 16 5.19 -10.10 -1.14
C GLY A 16 5.34 -10.08 -2.66
N SER A 17 6.21 -9.19 -3.16
CA SER A 17 6.51 -9.07 -4.59
C SER A 17 7.23 -10.30 -5.14
N ALA A 18 8.19 -10.85 -4.41
CA ALA A 18 8.91 -12.06 -4.82
C ALA A 18 7.99 -13.29 -4.91
N ILE A 19 7.03 -13.43 -3.99
CA ILE A 19 6.02 -14.49 -4.03
C ILE A 19 5.06 -14.28 -5.22
N ALA A 20 4.60 -13.04 -5.45
CA ALA A 20 3.73 -12.72 -6.58
C ALA A 20 4.39 -13.05 -7.93
N ILE A 21 5.67 -12.70 -8.10
CA ILE A 21 6.45 -13.03 -9.31
C ILE A 21 6.58 -14.55 -9.47
N LYS A 22 6.84 -15.28 -8.38
CA LYS A 22 6.94 -16.75 -8.39
C LYS A 22 5.64 -17.41 -8.85
N ILE A 23 4.49 -16.94 -8.34
CA ILE A 23 3.16 -17.47 -8.71
C ILE A 23 2.84 -17.12 -10.17
N ARG A 24 3.05 -15.86 -10.57
CA ARG A 24 2.79 -15.39 -11.94
C ARG A 24 3.64 -16.11 -12.98
N SER A 25 4.87 -16.45 -12.64
CA SER A 25 5.81 -17.11 -13.55
C SER A 25 5.67 -18.64 -13.59
N GLN A 26 4.56 -19.20 -13.08
CA GLN A 26 4.31 -20.65 -13.04
C GLN A 26 5.51 -21.45 -12.51
N TRP A 27 6.12 -20.98 -11.41
CA TRP A 27 7.28 -21.63 -10.76
C TRP A 27 8.59 -21.65 -11.55
N VAL A 28 8.68 -20.97 -12.69
CA VAL A 28 9.91 -20.89 -13.50
C VAL A 28 10.98 -20.02 -12.83
N ILE A 29 10.58 -18.94 -12.15
CA ILE A 29 11.51 -18.01 -11.51
C ILE A 29 11.68 -18.39 -10.02
N PRO A 30 12.92 -18.67 -9.56
CA PRO A 30 13.19 -18.94 -8.16
C PRO A 30 13.01 -17.69 -7.30
N LEU A 31 12.74 -17.87 -6.00
CA LEU A 31 12.55 -16.79 -5.03
C LEU A 31 13.67 -15.74 -5.07
N TRP A 32 14.92 -16.18 -5.18
CA TRP A 32 16.09 -15.30 -5.31
C TRP A 32 16.02 -14.38 -6.53
N GLY A 33 15.48 -14.86 -7.66
CA GLY A 33 15.26 -14.04 -8.85
C GLY A 33 14.16 -13.00 -8.64
N GLY A 34 13.09 -13.36 -7.93
CA GLY A 34 12.05 -12.42 -7.54
C GLY A 34 12.59 -11.29 -6.64
N VAL A 35 13.44 -11.63 -5.67
CA VAL A 35 14.07 -10.65 -4.77
C VAL A 35 14.99 -9.68 -5.54
N LEU A 36 15.77 -10.18 -6.51
CA LEU A 36 16.64 -9.32 -7.34
C LEU A 36 15.86 -8.32 -8.19
N ILE A 37 14.72 -8.74 -8.74
CA ILE A 37 13.84 -7.86 -9.52
C ILE A 37 13.25 -6.78 -8.60
N THR A 38 12.80 -7.14 -7.40
CA THR A 38 12.27 -6.15 -6.45
C THR A 38 13.35 -5.18 -5.97
N ALA A 39 14.58 -5.64 -5.74
CA ALA A 39 15.70 -4.76 -5.41
C ALA A 39 15.97 -3.75 -6.56
N SER A 40 15.92 -4.21 -7.82
CA SER A 40 16.03 -3.31 -8.98
C SER A 40 14.88 -2.30 -9.05
N HIS A 41 13.67 -2.67 -8.62
CA HIS A 41 12.53 -1.76 -8.56
C HIS A 41 12.77 -0.61 -7.56
N CYS A 42 13.38 -0.88 -6.40
CA CYS A 42 13.76 0.17 -5.45
C CYS A 42 14.78 1.16 -6.04
N PHE A 43 15.72 0.70 -6.88
CA PHE A 43 16.62 1.59 -7.61
C PHE A 43 15.89 2.48 -8.62
N ILE A 44 14.92 1.93 -9.35
CA ILE A 44 14.07 2.70 -10.27
C ILE A 44 13.29 3.77 -9.51
N PHE A 45 12.79 3.43 -8.32
CA PHE A 45 12.09 4.36 -7.45
C PHE A 45 12.98 5.54 -7.01
N LEU A 46 14.21 5.27 -6.54
CA LEU A 46 15.19 6.30 -6.18
C LEU A 46 15.56 7.19 -7.37
N PHE A 47 15.63 6.61 -8.58
CA PHE A 47 15.88 7.39 -9.79
C PHE A 47 14.68 8.30 -10.13
N LEU A 48 13.45 7.82 -9.95
CA LEU A 48 12.23 8.60 -10.19
C LEU A 48 12.04 9.74 -9.19
N GLU A 49 12.45 9.56 -7.93
CA GLU A 49 12.39 10.61 -6.90
C GLU A 49 13.23 11.84 -7.31
N ASN A 50 14.40 11.60 -7.91
CA ASN A 50 15.27 12.67 -8.44
C ASN A 50 14.64 13.45 -9.62
N TYR A 51 13.63 12.91 -10.30
CA TYR A 51 12.95 13.55 -11.44
C TYR A 51 11.79 14.49 -11.05
N GLY A 52 11.46 14.57 -9.76
CA GLY A 52 10.53 15.55 -9.21
C GLY A 52 9.15 15.01 -8.82
N VAL A 53 8.61 15.58 -7.73
CA VAL A 53 7.42 15.10 -6.99
C VAL A 53 6.17 14.92 -7.87
N ARG A 54 5.92 15.81 -8.84
CA ARG A 54 4.71 15.73 -9.69
C ARG A 54 4.68 14.49 -10.59
N LYS A 55 5.85 14.03 -11.07
CA LYS A 55 5.92 12.83 -11.93
C LYS A 55 5.78 11.56 -11.10
N LEU A 56 6.33 11.57 -9.89
CA LEU A 56 6.21 10.50 -8.91
C LEU A 56 4.75 10.31 -8.46
N GLU A 57 4.02 11.40 -8.21
CA GLU A 57 2.59 11.35 -7.86
C GLU A 57 1.74 10.73 -8.98
N ALA A 58 1.96 11.14 -10.24
CA ALA A 58 1.25 10.56 -11.37
C ALA A 58 1.52 9.06 -11.53
N PHE A 59 2.75 8.61 -11.29
CA PHE A 59 3.11 7.20 -11.32
C PHE A 59 2.36 6.39 -10.24
N PHE A 60 2.32 6.88 -9.00
CA PHE A 60 1.54 6.25 -7.94
C PHE A 60 0.03 6.22 -8.23
N ALA A 61 -0.52 7.29 -8.79
CA ALA A 61 -1.93 7.35 -9.18
C ALA A 61 -2.27 6.26 -10.21
N VAL A 62 -1.40 6.03 -11.19
CA VAL A 62 -1.57 4.95 -12.18
C VAL A 62 -1.50 3.58 -11.50
N LEU A 63 -0.52 3.33 -10.63
CA LEU A 63 -0.39 2.07 -9.90
C LEU A 63 -1.64 1.75 -9.06
N ILE A 64 -2.10 2.71 -8.25
CA ILE A 64 -3.30 2.56 -7.42
C ILE A 64 -4.54 2.35 -8.29
N SER A 65 -4.67 3.09 -9.39
CA SER A 65 -5.79 2.95 -10.33
C SER A 65 -5.82 1.56 -10.96
N THR A 66 -4.69 1.02 -11.40
CA THR A 66 -4.63 -0.34 -11.96
C THR A 66 -5.02 -1.43 -10.95
N MET A 67 -4.62 -1.29 -9.68
CA MET A 67 -5.08 -2.22 -8.62
C MET A 67 -6.59 -2.09 -8.40
N ALA A 68 -7.11 -0.87 -8.27
CA ALA A 68 -8.51 -0.61 -8.04
C ALA A 68 -9.39 -1.15 -9.19
N LEU A 69 -8.97 -0.95 -10.44
CA LEU A 69 -9.66 -1.46 -11.62
C LEU A 69 -9.66 -3.00 -11.67
N SER A 70 -8.54 -3.64 -11.35
CA SER A 70 -8.44 -5.10 -11.32
C SER A 70 -9.37 -5.70 -10.27
N PHE A 71 -9.41 -5.11 -9.07
CA PHE A 71 -10.34 -5.52 -8.03
C PHE A 71 -11.80 -5.23 -8.39
N ALA A 72 -12.09 -4.07 -8.98
CA ALA A 72 -13.44 -3.72 -9.42
C ALA A 72 -13.96 -4.70 -10.47
N TRP A 73 -13.10 -5.10 -11.41
CA TRP A 73 -13.43 -6.12 -12.41
C TRP A 73 -13.74 -7.47 -11.76
N MET A 74 -12.86 -7.94 -10.87
CA MET A 74 -13.05 -9.21 -10.16
C MET A 74 -14.33 -9.19 -9.31
N PHE A 75 -14.62 -8.06 -8.66
CA PHE A 75 -15.82 -7.87 -7.86
C PHE A 75 -17.10 -7.90 -8.72
N ALA A 76 -17.08 -7.29 -9.90
CA ALA A 76 -18.20 -7.31 -10.84
C ALA A 76 -18.51 -8.72 -11.35
N GLU A 77 -17.47 -9.50 -11.67
CA GLU A 77 -17.61 -10.89 -12.16
C GLU A 77 -18.16 -11.81 -11.05
N THR A 78 -17.70 -11.63 -9.82
CA THR A 78 -18.06 -12.51 -8.69
C THR A 78 -19.53 -12.35 -8.26
N ARG A 79 -20.25 -11.31 -8.73
CA ARG A 79 -21.66 -10.98 -8.38
C ARG A 79 -22.04 -11.35 -6.94
N PRO A 80 -21.33 -10.81 -5.92
CA PRO A 80 -21.58 -11.19 -4.54
C PRO A 80 -23.01 -10.86 -4.14
N SER A 81 -23.66 -11.77 -3.42
CA SER A 81 -24.98 -11.54 -2.84
C SER A 81 -24.93 -10.31 -1.95
N SER A 82 -25.57 -9.21 -2.37
CA SER A 82 -25.54 -7.94 -1.63
C SER A 82 -26.12 -8.07 -0.22
N LYS A 83 -26.99 -9.07 0.00
CA LYS A 83 -27.53 -9.40 1.33
C LYS A 83 -26.44 -9.98 2.24
N GLU A 84 -25.56 -10.84 1.72
CA GLU A 84 -24.45 -11.42 2.49
C GLU A 84 -23.38 -10.37 2.82
N LEU A 85 -23.15 -9.40 1.93
CA LEU A 85 -22.24 -8.27 2.20
C LEU A 85 -22.72 -7.42 3.40
N ILE A 86 -24.02 -7.11 3.45
CA ILE A 86 -24.61 -6.31 4.54
C ILE A 86 -24.65 -7.11 5.85
N ILE A 87 -24.95 -8.41 5.78
CA ILE A 87 -24.93 -9.28 6.96
C ILE A 87 -23.49 -9.45 7.48
N GLY A 88 -22.50 -9.62 6.60
CA GLY A 88 -21.09 -9.71 6.96
C GLY A 88 -20.55 -8.41 7.57
N GLN A 89 -20.98 -7.25 7.06
CA GLN A 89 -20.64 -5.94 7.64
C GLN A 89 -21.14 -5.81 9.09
N ASN A 90 -22.34 -6.30 9.39
CA ASN A 90 -22.90 -6.29 10.74
C ASN A 90 -22.29 -7.37 11.65
N GLN A 91 -21.95 -8.56 11.12
CA GLN A 91 -21.33 -9.64 11.89
C GLN A 91 -19.87 -9.38 12.27
N ALA A 92 -19.13 -8.57 11.49
CA ALA A 92 -17.77 -8.13 11.82
C ALA A 92 -17.67 -7.37 13.17
N PHE A 93 -18.80 -6.86 13.68
CA PHE A 93 -18.89 -6.18 14.98
C PHE A 93 -19.01 -7.14 16.17
N THR A 94 -19.14 -8.46 15.95
CA THR A 94 -19.25 -9.44 17.03
C THR A 94 -17.86 -9.87 17.55
N TYR A 95 -17.71 -9.86 18.87
CA TYR A 95 -16.49 -9.89 19.70
C TYR A 95 -15.31 -10.81 19.30
N SER A 96 -15.51 -11.88 18.54
CA SER A 96 -14.43 -12.79 18.13
C SER A 96 -13.64 -12.32 16.89
N ALA A 97 -14.24 -11.49 16.03
CA ALA A 97 -13.56 -10.88 14.88
C ALA A 97 -12.70 -9.66 15.28
N GLN A 98 -13.00 -9.03 16.43
CA GLN A 98 -12.30 -7.83 16.89
C GLN A 98 -10.80 -8.05 17.11
N ARG A 99 -10.35 -9.25 17.50
CA ARG A 99 -8.91 -9.52 17.74
C ARG A 99 -8.09 -9.59 16.44
N GLN A 100 -8.69 -10.03 15.34
CA GLN A 100 -8.06 -10.03 14.02
C GLN A 100 -8.20 -8.66 13.35
N PHE A 101 -9.34 -7.99 13.53
CA PHE A 101 -9.56 -6.65 13.01
C PHE A 101 -8.69 -5.59 13.70
N LYS A 102 -8.44 -5.71 15.01
CA LYS A 102 -7.55 -4.81 15.76
C LYS A 102 -6.08 -4.88 15.31
N ARG A 103 -5.65 -6.02 14.74
CA ARG A 103 -4.33 -6.17 14.08
C ARG A 103 -4.29 -5.56 12.67
N LEU A 104 -5.44 -5.50 11.98
CA LEU A 104 -5.57 -4.87 10.66
C LEU A 104 -5.73 -3.33 10.74
N LEU A 105 -6.32 -2.85 11.85
CA LEU A 105 -6.50 -1.42 12.16
C LEU A 105 -5.30 -0.79 12.87
N GLU A 106 -4.23 -1.54 13.11
CA GLU A 106 -2.98 -0.98 13.60
C GLU A 106 -2.41 -0.15 12.44
N LEU A 107 -2.74 1.15 12.46
CA LEU A 107 -2.15 2.21 11.63
C LEU A 107 -0.66 1.91 11.54
N SER A 108 -0.25 1.38 10.38
CA SER A 108 1.12 0.95 10.20
C SER A 108 2.00 2.16 10.53
N PRO A 109 2.89 2.11 11.55
CA PRO A 109 3.43 3.32 12.17
C PRO A 109 4.19 4.21 11.17
N HIS A 110 4.67 3.60 10.08
CA HIS A 110 5.32 4.28 8.97
C HIS A 110 4.38 5.23 8.20
N ASN A 111 3.08 4.94 8.10
CA ASN A 111 2.13 5.83 7.43
C ASN A 111 1.98 7.15 8.18
N VAL A 112 1.95 7.13 9.52
CA VAL A 112 1.89 8.36 10.33
C VAL A 112 3.13 9.24 10.12
N PHE A 113 4.31 8.62 10.00
CA PHE A 113 5.55 9.32 9.67
C PHE A 113 5.53 9.91 8.25
N LEU A 114 5.01 9.17 7.27
CA LEU A 114 4.90 9.64 5.89
C LEU A 114 3.94 10.84 5.78
N TYR A 115 2.75 10.76 6.40
CA TYR A 115 1.80 11.87 6.46
C TYR A 115 2.37 13.11 7.15
N SER A 116 3.18 12.93 8.20
CA SER A 116 3.83 14.04 8.91
C SER A 116 4.88 14.74 8.04
N ALA A 117 5.69 13.97 7.30
CA ALA A 117 6.67 14.52 6.35
C ALA A 117 5.99 15.21 5.15
N LEU A 118 4.88 14.66 4.65
CA LEU A 118 4.10 15.25 3.56
C LEU A 118 3.47 16.59 3.96
N VAL A 119 2.99 16.70 5.20
CA VAL A 119 2.48 17.98 5.76
C VAL A 119 3.59 19.01 5.93
N GLN A 120 4.80 18.59 6.35
CA GLN A 120 5.95 19.49 6.48
C GLN A 120 6.56 19.93 5.13
N SER A 121 6.41 19.13 4.07
CA SER A 121 6.86 19.52 2.71
C SER A 121 6.06 20.70 2.13
N ARG A 122 4.88 20.99 2.69
CA ARG A 122 4.06 22.14 2.32
C ARG A 122 4.64 23.38 2.98
N LYS A 123 5.21 24.31 2.20
CA LYS A 123 5.58 25.65 2.69
C LYS A 123 4.30 26.37 3.15
N LEU A 124 3.96 26.24 4.43
CA LEU A 124 2.96 27.08 5.06
C LEU A 124 3.63 28.43 5.31
N ASP A 125 3.19 29.45 4.60
CA ASP A 125 3.58 30.83 4.89
C ASP A 125 2.89 31.22 6.21
N PRO A 126 3.62 31.35 7.33
CA PRO A 126 3.02 31.58 8.66
C PRO A 126 2.34 32.96 8.77
N LYS A 127 2.39 33.79 7.71
CA LYS A 127 1.78 35.12 7.67
C LYS A 127 0.36 35.15 7.13
N LYS A 128 -0.17 34.07 6.55
CA LYS A 128 -1.56 34.05 6.08
C LYS A 128 -2.47 33.34 7.07
N LYS A 129 -3.05 34.12 8.00
CA LYS A 129 -4.24 33.72 8.77
C LYS A 129 -5.43 33.62 7.80
N ASP A 130 -5.56 32.49 7.11
CA ASP A 130 -6.81 32.17 6.44
C ASP A 130 -7.80 31.73 7.54
N LYS A 131 -8.93 32.46 7.60
CA LYS A 131 -9.96 32.31 8.61
C LYS A 131 -10.61 30.93 8.46
N VAL A 132 -10.68 30.23 9.59
CA VAL A 132 -11.49 29.03 9.81
C VAL A 132 -12.95 29.31 9.48
#